data_AF-A0A7V8DCG4-F1
#
_entry.id   AF-A0A7V8DCG4-F1
#
_cell.length_a   1.000
_cell.length_b   1.000
_cell.length_c   1.000
_cell.angle_alpha   90.00
_cell.angle_beta   90.00
_cell.angle_gamma   90.00
#
_symmetry.space_group_name_H-M   'P 1'
#
loop_
_entity.id
_entity.type
_entity.pdbx_description
1 polymer ?
#
loop_
_entity_poly.entity_id
_entity_poly.type
_entity_poly.pdbx_seq_one_letter_code
_entity_poly.pdbx_strand_id
1 'polypeptide(L)'
;MALVLLVVLAIIVPVMVTYVRNEANWSVKQGQSSNALQLAEAALDRGFQKVIESTATWKALQAGQTFPGFVLDTAYTELPGGSYAVAVTSGPHTGEVTIVGVGRDRMNREVRALKAVYLNDVLSEITIQADNGVTMSGNNVQVEWGAVASPKDVDINGKIHPSFWSAANIKNSDSVVHRDNNGPTPPNCDSPNCWWWHSYYTDLPPSPQIDFAAYRSSAIASGNDPCGRPYYQPGNFSNNCTSNTGKPYFIEGNWTNFRSAVAGAIIVMGNLTFQNGVPLQLGARNARVPPKAWKQYCNNWSHYLDDYDPGLKIPTPPPACFGDINTSYAPTGLTKSINPAIHGFVYVGGNFTPPTGGGSADLIHGSIMVKGAANITTNSQCRIYYDPQVAANIMTIGLNLSRKSWEAIVLPWPSGL
;
A
#
# COMPACT_ATOMS: atom_id res chain seq x y z
N MET A 1 -33.11 50.84 49.10
CA MET A 1 -33.17 49.85 48.00
C MET A 1 -32.74 50.43 46.65
N ALA A 2 -33.30 51.55 46.18
CA ALA A 2 -32.96 52.13 44.86
C ALA A 2 -31.47 52.46 44.66
N LEU A 3 -30.78 52.91 45.71
CA LEU A 3 -29.36 53.32 45.66
C LEU A 3 -28.41 52.12 45.50
N VAL A 4 -28.73 50.98 46.14
CA VAL A 4 -27.97 49.72 45.99
C VAL A 4 -28.15 49.16 44.56
N LEU A 5 -29.36 49.29 44.01
CA LEU A 5 -29.68 48.84 42.66
C LEU A 5 -28.92 49.64 41.59
N LEU A 6 -28.75 50.96 41.78
CA LEU A 6 -27.95 51.83 40.92
C LEU A 6 -26.46 51.49 40.96
N VAL A 7 -25.90 51.19 42.14
CA VAL A 7 -24.49 50.80 42.28
C VAL A 7 -24.22 49.44 41.62
N VAL A 8 -25.14 48.48 41.77
CA VAL A 8 -25.04 47.17 41.11
C VAL A 8 -25.10 47.32 39.58
N LEU A 9 -26.01 48.15 39.06
CA LEU A 9 -26.09 48.42 37.62
C LEU A 9 -24.83 49.11 37.08
N ALA A 10 -24.28 50.07 37.83
CA ALA A 10 -23.07 50.80 37.45
C ALA A 10 -21.83 49.90 37.36
N ILE A 11 -21.80 48.77 38.08
CA ILE A 11 -20.71 47.78 38.02
C ILE A 11 -20.96 46.74 36.92
N ILE A 12 -22.20 46.26 36.76
CA ILE A 12 -22.52 45.20 35.80
C ILE A 12 -22.41 45.68 34.34
N VAL A 13 -22.82 46.92 34.04
CA VAL A 13 -22.82 47.43 32.66
C VAL A 13 -21.40 47.48 32.05
N PRO A 14 -20.38 48.06 32.71
CA PRO A 14 -19.00 48.02 32.20
C PRO A 14 -18.43 46.59 32.07
N VAL A 15 -18.78 45.70 33.00
CA VAL A 15 -18.34 44.29 32.97
C VAL A 15 -18.96 43.54 31.78
N MET A 16 -20.26 43.73 31.51
CA MET A 16 -20.88 43.16 30.31
C MET A 16 -20.28 43.73 29.02
N VAL A 17 -20.01 45.03 28.96
CA VAL A 17 -19.40 45.66 27.77
C VAL A 17 -18.00 45.11 27.50
N THR A 18 -17.19 44.89 28.54
CA THR A 18 -15.85 44.28 28.39
C THR A 18 -15.93 42.81 28.01
N TYR A 19 -16.88 42.05 28.56
CA TYR A 19 -17.13 40.66 28.19
C TYR A 19 -17.52 40.52 26.72
N VAL A 20 -18.51 41.30 26.24
CA VAL A 20 -18.95 41.28 24.84
C VAL A 20 -17.82 41.66 23.87
N ARG A 21 -16.97 42.63 24.24
CA ARG A 21 -15.79 43.00 23.44
C ARG A 21 -14.76 41.86 23.36
N ASN A 22 -14.54 41.14 24.45
CA ASN A 22 -13.62 40.00 24.48
C ASN A 22 -14.15 38.82 23.65
N GLU A 23 -15.45 38.53 23.76
CA GLU A 23 -16.11 37.48 22.98
C GLU A 23 -16.08 37.79 21.49
N ALA A 24 -16.35 39.05 21.09
CA ALA A 24 -16.21 39.49 19.71
C ALA A 24 -14.76 39.34 19.19
N ASN A 25 -13.77 39.73 20.00
CA ASN A 25 -12.35 39.55 19.64
C ASN A 25 -11.96 38.08 19.51
N TRP A 26 -12.47 37.20 20.35
CA TRP A 26 -12.22 35.76 20.28
C TRP A 26 -12.91 35.13 19.07
N SER A 27 -14.15 35.51 18.79
CA SER A 27 -14.87 35.05 17.59
C SER A 27 -14.15 35.46 16.31
N VAL A 28 -13.64 36.70 16.23
CA VAL A 28 -12.84 37.16 15.09
C VAL A 28 -11.53 36.37 14.97
N LYS A 29 -10.81 36.16 16.08
CA LYS A 29 -9.58 35.34 16.08
C LYS A 29 -9.85 33.89 15.68
N GLN A 30 -10.96 33.32 16.13
CA GLN A 30 -11.36 31.96 15.76
C GLN A 30 -11.72 31.87 14.27
N GLY A 31 -12.45 32.86 13.73
CA GLY A 31 -12.74 32.96 12.31
C GLY A 31 -11.48 33.09 11.45
N GLN A 32 -10.52 33.90 11.88
CA GLN A 32 -9.23 34.10 11.20
C GLN A 32 -8.38 32.84 11.22
N SER A 33 -8.28 32.18 12.37
CA SER A 33 -7.57 30.91 12.50
C SER A 33 -8.20 29.83 11.61
N SER A 34 -9.54 29.80 11.52
CA SER A 34 -10.25 28.88 10.63
C SER A 34 -9.98 29.19 9.16
N ASN A 35 -9.95 30.46 8.77
CA ASN A 35 -9.67 30.87 7.39
C ASN A 35 -8.22 30.55 6.98
N ALA A 36 -7.24 30.88 7.82
CA ALA A 36 -5.84 30.52 7.59
C ALA A 36 -5.64 29.00 7.49
N LEU A 37 -6.38 28.22 8.29
CA LEU A 37 -6.37 26.76 8.21
C LEU A 37 -6.98 26.24 6.89
N GLN A 38 -8.13 26.76 6.47
CA GLN A 38 -8.75 26.39 5.18
C GLN A 38 -7.83 26.71 3.99
N LEU A 39 -7.12 27.84 4.04
CA LEU A 39 -6.11 28.19 3.03
C LEU A 39 -4.92 27.21 3.04
N ALA A 40 -4.50 26.73 4.21
CA ALA A 40 -3.48 25.70 4.32
C ALA A 40 -3.96 24.34 3.80
N GLU A 41 -5.25 23.99 3.98
CA GLU A 41 -5.86 22.79 3.40
C GLU A 41 -5.91 22.88 1.86
N ALA A 42 -6.32 24.03 1.32
CA ALA A 42 -6.29 24.26 -0.12
C ALA A 42 -4.87 24.14 -0.72
N ALA A 43 -3.85 24.57 0.02
CA ALA A 43 -2.46 24.37 -0.36
C ALA A 43 -2.09 22.88 -0.43
N LEU A 44 -2.55 22.08 0.54
CA LEU A 44 -2.36 20.62 0.50
C LEU A 44 -3.06 20.00 -0.71
N ASP A 45 -4.30 20.41 -1.00
CA ASP A 45 -5.06 19.89 -2.14
C ASP A 45 -4.38 20.24 -3.47
N ARG A 46 -3.88 21.47 -3.62
CA ARG A 46 -3.08 21.86 -4.80
C ARG A 46 -1.82 21.01 -4.93
N GLY A 47 -1.11 20.79 -3.82
CA GLY A 47 0.04 19.89 -3.80
C GLY A 47 -0.35 18.48 -4.23
N PHE A 48 -1.46 17.96 -3.72
CA PHE A 48 -1.94 16.61 -4.03
C PHE A 48 -2.26 16.48 -5.52
N GLN A 49 -2.97 17.45 -6.10
CA GLN A 49 -3.25 17.50 -7.53
C GLN A 49 -1.98 17.46 -8.38
N LYS A 50 -0.93 18.19 -7.96
CA LYS A 50 0.36 18.16 -8.65
C LYS A 50 1.00 16.78 -8.61
N VAL A 51 0.94 16.11 -7.46
CA VAL A 51 1.51 14.76 -7.32
C VAL A 51 0.80 13.77 -8.24
N ILE A 52 -0.53 13.79 -8.30
CA ILE A 52 -1.32 12.85 -9.11
C ILE A 52 -1.40 13.19 -10.60
N GLU A 53 -0.88 14.34 -11.02
CA GLU A 53 -0.89 14.80 -12.41
C GLU A 53 -0.28 13.76 -13.38
N SER A 54 0.82 13.12 -12.98
CA SER A 54 1.40 12.03 -13.76
C SER A 54 2.33 11.15 -12.92
N THR A 55 2.52 9.90 -13.36
CA THR A 55 3.54 9.02 -12.78
C THR A 55 4.98 9.49 -13.03
N ALA A 56 5.20 10.33 -14.06
CA ALA A 56 6.48 10.98 -14.29
C ALA A 56 6.77 12.04 -13.21
N THR A 57 5.77 12.85 -12.84
CA THR A 57 5.85 13.82 -11.74
C THR A 57 6.20 13.11 -10.43
N TRP A 58 5.54 11.99 -10.15
CA TRP A 58 5.87 11.14 -8.99
C TRP A 58 7.33 10.66 -9.01
N LYS A 59 7.79 10.07 -10.11
CA LYS A 59 9.18 9.58 -10.23
C LYS A 59 10.20 10.72 -10.04
N ALA A 60 9.93 11.89 -10.61
CA ALA A 60 10.76 13.07 -10.44
C ALA A 60 10.81 13.54 -8.97
N LEU A 61 9.67 13.58 -8.27
CA LEU A 61 9.61 13.88 -6.83
C LEU A 61 10.40 12.86 -6.01
N GLN A 62 10.24 11.55 -6.30
CA GLN A 62 11.00 10.49 -5.64
C GLN A 62 12.52 10.63 -5.87
N ALA A 63 12.93 11.14 -7.04
CA ALA A 63 14.33 11.45 -7.35
C ALA A 63 14.83 12.77 -6.73
N GLY A 64 13.99 13.46 -5.94
CA GLY A 64 14.33 14.72 -5.28
C GLY A 64 14.25 15.95 -6.18
N GLN A 65 13.61 15.86 -7.35
CA GLN A 65 13.38 17.03 -8.19
C GLN A 65 12.30 17.92 -7.59
N THR A 66 12.51 19.23 -7.68
CA THR A 66 11.56 20.25 -7.26
C THR A 66 10.82 20.84 -8.45
N PHE A 67 9.58 21.28 -8.23
CA PHE A 67 8.76 21.94 -9.25
C PHE A 67 8.57 23.42 -8.90
N PRO A 68 8.73 24.34 -9.87
CA PRO A 68 8.41 25.76 -9.66
C PRO A 68 6.98 25.95 -9.18
N GLY A 69 6.77 26.82 -8.19
CA GLY A 69 5.48 27.02 -7.54
C GLY A 69 5.14 26.00 -6.43
N PHE A 70 5.95 24.96 -6.27
CA PHE A 70 5.78 23.91 -5.26
C PHE A 70 7.00 23.78 -4.34
N VAL A 71 7.68 24.90 -4.09
CA VAL A 71 8.79 24.99 -3.12
C VAL A 71 8.64 26.18 -2.17
N LEU A 72 7.39 26.60 -1.89
CA LEU A 72 7.06 27.80 -1.11
C LEU A 72 7.61 29.10 -1.73
N ASP A 73 7.65 29.15 -3.06
CA ASP A 73 8.15 30.25 -3.89
C ASP A 73 7.04 31.03 -4.62
N THR A 74 5.78 30.63 -4.46
CA THR A 74 4.63 31.30 -5.08
C THR A 74 3.48 31.47 -4.08
N ALA A 75 2.93 32.69 -4.03
CA ALA A 75 1.72 33.00 -3.29
C ALA A 75 0.49 32.88 -4.19
N TYR A 76 -0.39 31.93 -3.89
CA TYR A 76 -1.65 31.73 -4.58
C TYR A 76 -2.78 32.50 -3.87
N THR A 77 -3.57 33.26 -4.62
CA THR A 77 -4.62 34.17 -4.10
C THR A 77 -5.99 33.92 -4.74
N GLU A 78 -6.19 32.74 -5.31
CA GLU A 78 -7.40 32.35 -6.03
C GLU A 78 -8.59 32.06 -5.11
N LEU A 79 -8.33 31.75 -3.84
CA LEU A 79 -9.37 31.57 -2.83
C LEU A 79 -9.62 32.89 -2.10
N PRO A 80 -10.88 33.24 -1.81
CA PRO A 80 -11.20 34.42 -1.03
C PRO A 80 -10.66 34.28 0.40
N GLY A 81 -10.31 35.40 1.02
CA GLY A 81 -9.92 35.44 2.43
C GLY A 81 -8.43 35.46 2.71
N GLY A 82 -7.55 35.21 1.74
CA GLY A 82 -6.11 35.26 2.00
C GLY A 82 -5.23 34.78 0.85
N SER A 83 -4.03 34.35 1.20
CA SER A 83 -3.05 33.76 0.30
C SER A 83 -2.51 32.46 0.86
N TYR A 84 -2.09 31.54 0.00
CA TYR A 84 -1.45 30.32 0.44
C TYR A 84 -0.24 29.97 -0.41
N ALA A 85 0.68 29.17 0.12
CA ALA A 85 1.86 28.66 -0.56
C ALA A 85 1.99 27.15 -0.27
N VAL A 86 2.58 26.41 -1.22
CA VAL A 86 2.73 24.95 -1.12
C VAL A 86 4.17 24.54 -1.39
N ALA A 87 4.64 23.52 -0.66
CA ALA A 87 5.83 22.75 -0.96
C ALA A 87 5.47 21.27 -1.17
N VAL A 88 6.06 20.65 -2.18
CA VAL A 88 5.97 19.21 -2.44
C VAL A 88 7.39 18.66 -2.56
N THR A 89 7.72 17.66 -1.75
CA THR A 89 9.07 17.04 -1.68
C THR A 89 8.96 15.53 -1.53
N SER A 90 10.07 14.81 -1.73
CA SER A 90 10.13 13.39 -1.37
C SER A 90 9.79 13.17 0.12
N GLY A 91 9.14 12.06 0.41
CA GLY A 91 8.75 11.67 1.75
C GLY A 91 9.92 11.13 2.57
N PRO A 92 9.72 10.92 3.89
CA PRO A 92 10.76 10.40 4.77
C PRO A 92 11.14 8.94 4.45
N HIS A 93 10.29 8.19 3.76
CA HIS A 93 10.59 6.84 3.26
C HIS A 93 10.40 6.75 1.74
N THR A 94 11.00 5.72 1.13
CA THR A 94 10.81 5.41 -0.29
C THR A 94 9.33 5.18 -0.60
N GLY A 95 8.84 5.78 -1.69
CA GLY A 95 7.44 5.67 -2.09
C GLY A 95 6.51 6.67 -1.37
N GLU A 96 7.06 7.59 -0.59
CA GLU A 96 6.29 8.63 0.10
C GLU A 96 6.56 10.01 -0.51
N VAL A 97 5.59 10.92 -0.40
CA VAL A 97 5.72 12.34 -0.74
C VAL A 97 5.24 13.16 0.46
N THR A 98 5.97 14.22 0.79
CA THR A 98 5.56 15.19 1.80
C THR A 98 5.02 16.44 1.13
N ILE A 99 3.81 16.83 1.52
CA ILE A 99 3.19 18.10 1.10
C ILE A 99 3.10 18.99 2.33
N VAL A 100 3.60 20.22 2.20
CA VAL A 100 3.49 21.26 3.22
C VAL A 100 2.70 22.43 2.64
N GLY A 101 1.57 22.73 3.26
CA GLY A 101 0.71 23.84 2.90
C GLY A 101 0.79 24.94 3.95
N VAL A 102 0.92 26.20 3.54
CA VAL A 102 0.92 27.37 4.42
C VAL A 102 -0.16 28.32 3.97
N GLY A 103 -1.14 28.60 4.84
CA GLY A 103 -2.20 29.57 4.61
C GLY A 103 -2.00 30.83 5.44
N ARG A 104 -2.26 31.99 4.83
CA ARG A 104 -2.18 33.31 5.47
C ARG A 104 -3.46 34.10 5.25
N ASP A 105 -4.09 34.48 6.35
CA ASP A 105 -5.29 35.33 6.34
C ASP A 105 -4.97 36.76 5.83
N ARG A 106 -5.90 37.35 5.08
CA ARG A 106 -5.73 38.69 4.47
C ARG A 106 -5.74 39.83 5.51
N MET A 107 -6.50 39.70 6.60
CA MET A 107 -6.74 40.82 7.53
C MET A 107 -5.61 40.95 8.54
N ASN A 108 -5.43 39.94 9.39
CA ASN A 108 -4.47 40.00 10.50
C ASN A 108 -3.17 39.26 10.22
N ARG A 109 -3.04 38.68 9.02
CA ARG A 109 -1.85 37.92 8.60
C ARG A 109 -1.57 36.74 9.52
N GLU A 110 -2.61 36.16 10.13
CA GLU A 110 -2.48 34.89 10.85
C GLU A 110 -2.00 33.82 9.86
N VAL A 111 -1.04 33.02 10.27
CA VAL A 111 -0.43 31.97 9.46
C VAL A 111 -0.70 30.63 10.11
N ARG A 112 -1.19 29.67 9.32
CA ARG A 112 -1.32 28.27 9.70
C ARG A 112 -0.61 27.42 8.67
N ALA A 113 0.00 26.33 9.12
CA ALA A 113 0.66 25.39 8.25
C ALA A 113 0.24 23.97 8.57
N LEU A 114 0.08 23.18 7.52
CA LEU A 114 -0.26 21.77 7.57
C LEU A 114 0.81 20.97 6.83
N LYS A 115 1.06 19.77 7.32
CA LYS A 115 1.92 18.79 6.69
C LYS A 115 1.16 17.48 6.54
N ALA A 116 1.18 16.95 5.32
CA ALA A 116 0.63 15.64 5.01
C ALA A 116 1.69 14.77 4.32
N VAL A 117 1.75 13.50 4.69
CA VAL A 117 2.58 12.50 4.01
C VAL A 117 1.66 11.53 3.28
N TYR A 118 1.88 11.37 1.98
CA TYR A 118 1.15 10.43 1.14
C TYR A 118 2.07 9.30 0.71
N LEU A 119 1.55 8.09 0.69
CA LEU A 119 2.21 6.88 0.20
C LEU A 119 1.52 6.46 -1.09
N ASN A 120 2.28 6.20 -2.16
CA ASN A 120 1.73 5.52 -3.33
C ASN A 120 1.62 4.04 -3.00
N ASP A 121 0.41 3.61 -2.67
CA ASP A 121 0.15 2.25 -2.21
C ASP A 121 -0.63 1.48 -3.28
N VAL A 122 0.11 0.74 -4.11
CA VAL A 122 -0.43 0.08 -5.31
C VAL A 122 -1.18 -1.20 -4.97
N LEU A 123 -0.66 -1.99 -4.03
CA LEU A 123 -1.25 -3.27 -3.59
C LEU A 123 -1.35 -3.37 -2.06
N SER A 124 -0.94 -2.35 -1.30
CA SER A 124 -0.85 -2.43 0.15
C SER A 124 -0.06 -3.65 0.62
N GLU A 125 -0.41 -4.19 1.77
CA GLU A 125 0.18 -5.40 2.32
C GLU A 125 -0.35 -6.69 1.62
N ILE A 126 -0.79 -6.63 0.34
CA ILE A 126 -1.28 -7.80 -0.41
C ILE A 126 -0.15 -8.41 -1.25
N THR A 127 0.09 -9.71 -1.05
CA THR A 127 1.04 -10.51 -1.83
C THR A 127 0.43 -11.03 -3.12
N ILE A 128 -0.83 -11.49 -3.04
CA ILE A 128 -1.54 -12.12 -4.16
C ILE A 128 -2.89 -11.46 -4.32
N GLN A 129 -3.10 -10.83 -5.46
CA GLN A 129 -4.40 -10.32 -5.89
C GLN A 129 -4.83 -11.03 -7.17
N ALA A 130 -5.97 -11.71 -7.15
CA ALA A 130 -6.53 -12.35 -8.34
C ALA A 130 -7.96 -11.90 -8.61
N ASP A 131 -8.24 -11.37 -9.80
CA ASP A 131 -9.56 -10.82 -10.14
C ASP A 131 -10.63 -11.92 -10.31
N ASN A 132 -10.24 -13.17 -10.63
CA ASN A 132 -11.16 -14.30 -10.80
C ASN A 132 -10.94 -15.44 -9.78
N GLY A 133 -10.62 -15.09 -8.54
CA GLY A 133 -10.54 -16.02 -7.41
C GLY A 133 -9.14 -16.58 -7.19
N VAL A 134 -8.94 -17.09 -5.97
CA VAL A 134 -7.69 -17.73 -5.54
C VAL A 134 -8.01 -19.11 -4.97
N THR A 135 -7.29 -20.13 -5.41
CA THR A 135 -7.35 -21.47 -4.81
C THR A 135 -5.99 -21.85 -4.29
N MET A 136 -5.87 -22.10 -2.99
CA MET A 136 -4.61 -22.47 -2.33
C MET A 136 -4.67 -23.91 -1.82
N SER A 137 -4.62 -24.89 -2.72
CA SER A 137 -4.73 -26.30 -2.33
C SER A 137 -3.36 -26.99 -2.15
N GLY A 138 -3.31 -27.92 -1.21
CA GLY A 138 -2.08 -28.62 -0.80
C GLY A 138 -1.55 -28.21 0.58
N ASN A 139 -0.81 -29.10 1.22
CA ASN A 139 -0.34 -28.92 2.60
C ASN A 139 0.86 -27.96 2.71
N ASN A 140 1.66 -27.85 1.65
CA ASN A 140 2.95 -27.14 1.68
C ASN A 140 2.94 -25.81 0.89
N VAL A 141 1.75 -25.26 0.65
CA VAL A 141 1.56 -23.90 0.11
C VAL A 141 1.60 -22.91 1.27
N GLN A 142 2.50 -21.93 1.23
CA GLN A 142 2.53 -20.85 2.21
C GLN A 142 2.67 -19.51 1.51
N VAL A 143 1.93 -18.52 2.01
CA VAL A 143 2.08 -17.12 1.61
C VAL A 143 2.49 -16.37 2.86
N GLU A 144 3.59 -15.64 2.76
CA GLU A 144 4.29 -15.05 3.88
C GLU A 144 4.36 -13.53 3.72
N TRP A 145 4.27 -12.81 4.85
CA TRP A 145 4.47 -11.37 4.98
C TRP A 145 3.46 -10.44 4.29
N GLY A 146 2.50 -10.96 3.53
CA GLY A 146 1.37 -10.19 3.01
C GLY A 146 0.11 -11.03 2.80
N ALA A 147 -1.00 -10.34 2.63
CA ALA A 147 -2.34 -10.88 2.51
C ALA A 147 -2.62 -11.50 1.14
N VAL A 148 -3.69 -12.28 1.06
CA VAL A 148 -4.26 -12.78 -0.19
C VAL A 148 -5.65 -12.17 -0.36
N ALA A 149 -5.90 -11.58 -1.53
CA ALA A 149 -7.14 -10.86 -1.80
C ALA A 149 -7.75 -11.24 -3.15
N SER A 150 -9.09 -11.26 -3.21
CA SER A 150 -9.82 -11.41 -4.47
C SER A 150 -11.22 -10.80 -4.39
N PRO A 151 -11.74 -10.14 -5.44
CA PRO A 151 -13.16 -9.79 -5.51
C PRO A 151 -14.07 -11.03 -5.68
N LYS A 152 -13.50 -12.21 -5.89
CA LYS A 152 -14.18 -13.51 -6.01
C LYS A 152 -13.74 -14.44 -4.88
N ASP A 153 -14.23 -15.68 -4.93
CA ASP A 153 -13.98 -16.65 -3.87
C ASP A 153 -12.48 -16.89 -3.66
N VAL A 154 -12.09 -17.03 -2.40
CA VAL A 154 -10.74 -17.44 -1.98
C VAL A 154 -10.87 -18.75 -1.23
N ASP A 155 -10.32 -19.83 -1.77
CA ASP A 155 -10.19 -21.11 -1.07
C ASP A 155 -8.85 -21.20 -0.36
N ILE A 156 -8.91 -21.17 0.97
CA ILE A 156 -7.74 -21.18 1.85
C ILE A 156 -7.31 -22.59 2.25
N ASN A 157 -8.08 -23.65 1.95
CA ASN A 157 -7.74 -25.06 2.25
C ASN A 157 -7.03 -25.27 3.61
N GLY A 158 -7.65 -24.77 4.68
CA GLY A 158 -7.22 -24.97 6.07
C GLY A 158 -6.00 -24.18 6.52
N LYS A 159 -5.47 -23.27 5.68
CA LYS A 159 -4.38 -22.38 6.08
C LYS A 159 -4.84 -21.49 7.23
N ILE A 160 -3.92 -21.04 8.09
CA ILE A 160 -4.20 -20.16 9.26
C ILE A 160 -3.43 -18.83 9.21
N HIS A 161 -2.71 -18.63 8.11
CA HIS A 161 -2.00 -17.41 7.72
C HIS A 161 -1.83 -17.48 6.18
N PRO A 162 -1.63 -16.35 5.49
CA PRO A 162 -1.66 -14.97 6.01
C PRO A 162 -3.11 -14.51 6.25
N SER A 163 -3.38 -13.19 6.25
CA SER A 163 -4.77 -12.71 6.19
C SER A 163 -5.40 -12.92 4.82
N PHE A 164 -6.71 -13.19 4.80
CA PHE A 164 -7.47 -13.50 3.60
C PHE A 164 -8.67 -12.57 3.44
N TRP A 165 -8.81 -11.97 2.26
CA TRP A 165 -9.86 -10.99 1.99
C TRP A 165 -10.60 -11.34 0.72
N SER A 166 -11.92 -11.41 0.79
CA SER A 166 -12.77 -11.66 -0.36
C SER A 166 -13.99 -10.75 -0.36
N ALA A 167 -14.35 -10.19 -1.51
CA ALA A 167 -15.67 -9.55 -1.70
C ALA A 167 -16.78 -10.60 -1.95
N ALA A 168 -16.42 -11.88 -1.98
CA ALA A 168 -17.30 -13.04 -2.06
C ALA A 168 -16.98 -13.99 -0.88
N ASN A 169 -16.91 -15.30 -1.10
CA ASN A 169 -16.74 -16.26 0.00
C ASN A 169 -15.27 -16.57 0.29
N ILE A 170 -14.95 -16.79 1.57
CA ILE A 170 -13.77 -17.56 2.00
C ILE A 170 -14.17 -19.04 2.15
N LYS A 171 -13.56 -19.92 1.35
CA LYS A 171 -13.79 -21.38 1.33
C LYS A 171 -12.69 -22.12 2.07
N ASN A 172 -12.99 -23.33 2.53
CA ASN A 172 -12.05 -24.18 3.25
C ASN A 172 -12.02 -25.59 2.65
N SER A 173 -11.26 -25.76 1.56
CA SER A 173 -11.27 -26.93 0.67
C SER A 173 -12.64 -27.14 0.00
N ASP A 174 -12.73 -28.01 -1.02
CA ASP A 174 -13.99 -28.39 -1.73
C ASP A 174 -15.12 -28.93 -0.81
N SER A 175 -14.92 -28.95 0.51
CA SER A 175 -15.99 -29.08 1.49
C SER A 175 -17.02 -27.96 1.28
N VAL A 176 -18.28 -28.35 1.12
CA VAL A 176 -19.46 -27.47 1.06
C VAL A 176 -19.58 -26.57 2.32
N VAL A 177 -18.77 -26.84 3.36
CA VAL A 177 -18.63 -25.98 4.54
C VAL A 177 -17.63 -24.86 4.24
N HIS A 178 -18.16 -23.77 3.71
CA HIS A 178 -17.48 -22.48 3.65
C HIS A 178 -16.87 -22.12 5.02
N ARG A 179 -15.75 -21.39 5.02
CA ARG A 179 -15.18 -20.88 6.28
C ARG A 179 -16.16 -19.90 6.93
N ASP A 180 -16.82 -19.11 6.08
CA ASP A 180 -18.00 -18.33 6.41
C ASP A 180 -19.28 -19.14 6.14
N ASN A 181 -19.91 -19.63 7.20
CA ASN A 181 -21.15 -20.39 7.12
C ASN A 181 -22.41 -19.51 7.20
N ASN A 182 -22.28 -18.20 7.40
CA ASN A 182 -23.41 -17.27 7.52
C ASN A 182 -23.79 -16.63 6.18
N GLY A 183 -23.04 -16.95 5.12
CA GLY A 183 -23.20 -16.34 3.80
C GLY A 183 -22.98 -14.83 3.91
N PRO A 184 -23.75 -13.97 3.22
CA PRO A 184 -23.55 -12.52 3.29
C PRO A 184 -23.96 -11.92 4.64
N THR A 185 -24.49 -12.72 5.59
CA THR A 185 -25.03 -12.23 6.86
C THR A 185 -23.93 -12.14 7.91
N PRO A 186 -23.66 -10.94 8.49
CA PRO A 186 -22.61 -10.77 9.47
C PRO A 186 -22.73 -11.73 10.68
N PRO A 187 -21.60 -12.12 11.32
CA PRO A 187 -20.23 -11.64 11.04
C PRO A 187 -19.55 -12.42 9.91
N ASN A 188 -19.21 -11.74 8.81
CA ASN A 188 -18.54 -12.31 7.63
C ASN A 188 -17.02 -12.37 7.83
N CYS A 189 -16.57 -12.79 9.02
CA CYS A 189 -15.17 -12.74 9.42
C CYS A 189 -14.86 -13.80 10.52
N ASP A 190 -13.59 -13.96 10.90
CA ASP A 190 -13.21 -14.72 12.10
C ASP A 190 -13.68 -14.03 13.40
N SER A 191 -14.94 -14.26 13.74
CA SER A 191 -15.53 -13.84 15.01
C SER A 191 -14.75 -14.40 16.22
N PRO A 192 -14.57 -13.63 17.31
CA PRO A 192 -15.19 -12.33 17.59
C PRO A 192 -14.46 -11.10 17.04
N ASN A 193 -13.25 -11.25 16.51
CA ASN A 193 -12.37 -10.10 16.32
C ASN A 193 -12.05 -9.71 14.86
N CYS A 194 -12.42 -10.53 13.88
CA CYS A 194 -12.23 -10.25 12.45
C CYS A 194 -10.78 -9.87 12.10
N TRP A 195 -9.83 -10.76 12.35
CA TRP A 195 -8.39 -10.48 12.18
C TRP A 195 -7.73 -11.22 11.02
N TRP A 196 -8.21 -12.41 10.72
CA TRP A 196 -7.52 -13.36 9.89
C TRP A 196 -8.23 -13.58 8.55
N TRP A 197 -9.56 -13.61 8.52
CA TRP A 197 -10.28 -13.73 7.26
C TRP A 197 -11.54 -12.86 7.22
N HIS A 198 -11.84 -12.34 6.04
CA HIS A 198 -13.01 -11.51 5.76
C HIS A 198 -13.66 -11.96 4.45
N SER A 199 -14.89 -12.45 4.53
CA SER A 199 -15.77 -12.67 3.39
C SER A 199 -16.65 -11.45 3.14
N TYR A 200 -17.17 -11.30 1.94
CA TYR A 200 -18.07 -10.21 1.53
C TYR A 200 -17.55 -8.81 1.89
N TYR A 201 -16.23 -8.65 1.92
CA TYR A 201 -15.55 -7.40 2.24
C TYR A 201 -15.53 -6.50 1.01
N THR A 202 -16.36 -5.45 1.02
CA THR A 202 -16.53 -4.54 -0.13
C THR A 202 -15.40 -3.53 -0.28
N ASP A 203 -14.63 -3.31 0.78
CA ASP A 203 -13.57 -2.28 0.82
C ASP A 203 -12.21 -2.83 0.36
N LEU A 204 -12.23 -3.84 -0.52
CA LEU A 204 -11.02 -4.33 -1.16
C LEU A 204 -10.38 -3.20 -1.99
N PRO A 205 -9.05 -3.01 -1.90
CA PRO A 205 -8.36 -2.08 -2.78
C PRO A 205 -8.66 -2.42 -4.25
N PRO A 206 -9.03 -1.44 -5.09
CA PRO A 206 -9.24 -1.69 -6.51
C PRO A 206 -7.95 -2.18 -7.14
N SER A 207 -8.06 -3.14 -8.07
CA SER A 207 -6.94 -3.65 -8.84
C SER A 207 -6.22 -2.50 -9.55
N PRO A 208 -4.91 -2.29 -9.33
CA PRO A 208 -4.19 -1.18 -9.91
C PRO A 208 -4.15 -1.30 -11.44
N GLN A 209 -4.23 -0.16 -12.14
CA GLN A 209 -4.06 -0.14 -13.59
C GLN A 209 -2.58 -0.23 -13.92
N ILE A 210 -2.12 -1.35 -14.48
CA ILE A 210 -0.71 -1.55 -14.82
C ILE A 210 -0.36 -0.82 -16.12
N ASP A 211 0.80 -0.15 -16.16
CA ASP A 211 1.33 0.49 -17.36
C ASP A 211 2.03 -0.52 -18.27
N PHE A 212 1.23 -1.28 -19.02
CA PHE A 212 1.73 -2.28 -19.97
C PHE A 212 2.58 -1.66 -21.08
N ALA A 213 2.33 -0.40 -21.47
CA ALA A 213 3.10 0.29 -22.49
C ALA A 213 4.53 0.58 -21.99
N ALA A 214 4.68 1.02 -20.74
CA ALA A 214 5.98 1.20 -20.10
C ALA A 214 6.73 -0.13 -19.94
N TYR A 215 6.07 -1.19 -19.48
CA TYR A 215 6.71 -2.50 -19.36
C TYR A 215 7.14 -3.07 -20.73
N ARG A 216 6.28 -2.95 -21.75
CA ARG A 216 6.59 -3.40 -23.12
C ARG A 216 7.77 -2.64 -23.71
N SER A 217 7.75 -1.31 -23.64
CA SER A 217 8.85 -0.49 -24.16
C SER A 217 10.17 -0.74 -23.42
N SER A 218 10.12 -0.93 -22.09
CA SER A 218 11.28 -1.30 -21.29
C SER A 218 11.84 -2.69 -21.65
N ALA A 219 10.97 -3.68 -21.91
CA ALA A 219 11.38 -5.02 -22.35
C ALA A 219 12.02 -4.99 -23.75
N ILE A 220 11.47 -4.22 -24.68
CA ILE A 220 12.07 -4.03 -26.03
C ILE A 220 13.45 -3.37 -25.92
N ALA A 221 13.55 -2.28 -25.15
CA ALA A 221 14.82 -1.56 -24.96
C ALA A 221 15.88 -2.41 -24.23
N SER A 222 15.44 -3.39 -23.45
CA SER A 222 16.31 -4.30 -22.70
C SER A 222 17.07 -5.29 -23.59
N GLY A 223 16.63 -5.51 -24.83
CA GLY A 223 17.26 -6.41 -25.79
C GLY A 223 17.08 -7.88 -25.42
N ASN A 224 18.19 -8.62 -25.33
CA ASN A 224 18.20 -10.05 -25.05
C ASN A 224 18.58 -10.36 -23.59
N ASP A 225 18.00 -11.44 -23.07
CA ASP A 225 18.35 -12.08 -21.81
C ASP A 225 19.74 -12.75 -21.88
N PRO A 226 20.30 -13.21 -20.73
CA PRO A 226 21.59 -13.87 -20.71
C PRO A 226 21.67 -15.17 -21.55
N CYS A 227 20.53 -15.73 -21.95
CA CYS A 227 20.42 -16.90 -22.80
C CYS A 227 20.22 -16.56 -24.27
N GLY A 228 20.34 -15.27 -24.65
CA GLY A 228 20.25 -14.79 -26.03
C GLY A 228 18.84 -14.58 -26.56
N ARG A 229 17.80 -14.59 -25.70
CA ARG A 229 16.39 -14.46 -26.10
C ARG A 229 15.85 -13.08 -25.77
N PRO A 230 15.00 -12.48 -26.62
CA PRO A 230 14.43 -11.17 -26.32
C PRO A 230 13.62 -11.13 -25.02
N TYR A 231 13.74 -10.06 -24.23
CA TYR A 231 12.87 -9.82 -23.06
C TYR A 231 11.40 -9.57 -23.46
N TYR A 232 11.18 -9.03 -24.65
CA TYR A 232 9.85 -8.86 -25.26
C TYR A 232 9.53 -10.03 -26.19
N GLN A 233 8.38 -10.66 -25.98
CA GLN A 233 7.89 -11.78 -26.80
C GLN A 233 6.49 -11.45 -27.34
N PRO A 234 6.29 -11.28 -28.66
CA PRO A 234 5.01 -10.92 -29.27
C PRO A 234 3.99 -12.07 -29.32
N GLY A 235 4.20 -13.14 -28.56
CA GLY A 235 3.37 -14.34 -28.60
C GLY A 235 3.67 -15.27 -27.44
N ASN A 236 3.40 -16.56 -27.64
CA ASN A 236 3.67 -17.57 -26.62
C ASN A 236 5.18 -17.77 -26.42
N PHE A 237 5.57 -18.07 -25.19
CA PHE A 237 6.94 -18.32 -24.79
C PHE A 237 7.01 -19.60 -23.94
N SER A 238 8.04 -20.42 -24.15
CA SER A 238 8.21 -21.70 -23.44
C SER A 238 9.66 -21.97 -23.03
N ASN A 239 10.48 -20.95 -23.19
CA ASN A 239 11.91 -20.98 -23.03
C ASN A 239 12.28 -20.55 -21.61
N ASN A 240 13.38 -21.09 -21.09
CA ASN A 240 13.80 -20.87 -19.72
C ASN A 240 15.22 -20.33 -19.60
N CYS A 241 15.43 -19.37 -18.70
CA CYS A 241 16.73 -18.72 -18.47
C CYS A 241 16.89 -18.31 -17.00
N THR A 242 18.14 -18.20 -16.54
CA THR A 242 18.46 -17.46 -15.31
C THR A 242 18.83 -16.04 -15.69
N SER A 243 18.00 -15.07 -15.31
CA SER A 243 18.22 -13.64 -15.54
C SER A 243 18.18 -12.88 -14.21
N ASN A 244 19.33 -12.40 -13.78
CA ASN A 244 19.48 -11.58 -12.57
C ASN A 244 19.75 -10.11 -12.92
N THR A 245 19.17 -9.60 -14.01
CA THR A 245 19.47 -8.28 -14.57
C THR A 245 18.56 -7.16 -14.06
N GLY A 246 17.44 -7.50 -13.40
CA GLY A 246 16.40 -6.55 -13.02
C GLY A 246 15.50 -6.09 -14.18
N LYS A 247 15.75 -6.55 -15.40
CA LYS A 247 15.01 -6.14 -16.61
C LYS A 247 13.64 -6.86 -16.69
N PRO A 248 12.59 -6.19 -17.18
CA PRO A 248 11.27 -6.78 -17.26
C PRO A 248 11.15 -7.75 -18.43
N TYR A 249 10.51 -8.90 -18.21
CA TYR A 249 9.98 -9.73 -19.29
C TYR A 249 8.57 -9.29 -19.63
N PHE A 250 8.27 -9.18 -20.93
CA PHE A 250 6.94 -8.86 -21.43
C PHE A 250 6.52 -9.86 -22.50
N ILE A 251 5.52 -10.68 -22.19
CA ILE A 251 5.03 -11.78 -23.04
C ILE A 251 3.58 -11.48 -23.42
N GLU A 252 3.30 -11.28 -24.71
CA GLU A 252 1.93 -11.01 -25.20
C GLU A 252 1.03 -12.25 -25.20
N GLY A 253 1.62 -13.46 -25.26
CA GLY A 253 0.88 -14.72 -25.17
C GLY A 253 0.99 -15.40 -23.81
N ASN A 254 0.92 -16.73 -23.83
CA ASN A 254 1.14 -17.58 -22.68
C ASN A 254 2.63 -17.81 -22.44
N TRP A 255 3.05 -17.90 -21.18
CA TRP A 255 4.34 -18.48 -20.81
C TRP A 255 4.11 -19.88 -20.22
N THR A 256 4.39 -20.91 -21.02
CA THR A 256 4.22 -22.32 -20.62
C THR A 256 5.54 -22.93 -20.20
N ASN A 257 5.49 -23.99 -19.39
CA ASN A 257 6.69 -24.69 -18.89
C ASN A 257 7.71 -23.75 -18.24
N PHE A 258 7.24 -22.74 -17.50
CA PHE A 258 8.11 -21.82 -16.80
C PHE A 258 8.98 -22.59 -15.80
N ARG A 259 10.30 -22.44 -15.94
CA ARG A 259 11.34 -23.01 -15.09
C ARG A 259 12.52 -22.04 -14.94
N SER A 260 12.30 -20.76 -15.23
CA SER A 260 13.31 -19.71 -15.19
C SER A 260 13.60 -19.24 -13.77
N ALA A 261 14.77 -18.61 -13.59
CA ALA A 261 15.08 -17.81 -12.41
C ALA A 261 15.15 -16.33 -12.84
N VAL A 262 14.27 -15.47 -12.34
CA VAL A 262 14.14 -14.09 -12.84
C VAL A 262 14.13 -13.07 -11.71
N ALA A 263 15.10 -12.17 -11.70
CA ALA A 263 15.04 -10.93 -10.94
C ALA A 263 14.58 -9.80 -11.87
N GLY A 264 13.40 -9.24 -11.61
CA GLY A 264 12.73 -8.27 -12.48
C GLY A 264 11.22 -8.53 -12.55
N ALA A 265 10.50 -7.62 -13.23
CA ALA A 265 9.08 -7.82 -13.46
C ALA A 265 8.83 -8.88 -14.55
N ILE A 266 7.80 -9.71 -14.37
CA ILE A 266 7.31 -10.67 -15.36
C ILE A 266 5.89 -10.27 -15.70
N ILE A 267 5.68 -9.80 -16.93
CA ILE A 267 4.36 -9.44 -17.44
C ILE A 267 3.98 -10.47 -18.50
N VAL A 268 2.97 -11.29 -18.20
CA VAL A 268 2.41 -12.27 -19.14
C VAL A 268 0.97 -11.89 -19.40
N MET A 269 0.61 -11.55 -20.64
CA MET A 269 -0.75 -11.15 -20.98
C MET A 269 -1.70 -12.35 -21.09
N GLY A 270 -1.17 -13.55 -21.33
CA GLY A 270 -1.90 -14.82 -21.25
C GLY A 270 -1.72 -15.56 -19.92
N ASN A 271 -1.73 -16.88 -19.97
CA ASN A 271 -1.51 -17.78 -18.83
C ASN A 271 -0.02 -17.90 -18.50
N LEU A 272 0.31 -17.97 -17.22
CA LEU A 272 1.64 -18.35 -16.73
C LEU A 272 1.54 -19.73 -16.05
N THR A 273 2.21 -20.72 -16.65
CA THR A 273 2.17 -22.10 -16.19
C THR A 273 3.58 -22.62 -15.97
N PHE A 274 3.88 -23.02 -14.74
CA PHE A 274 5.15 -23.59 -14.38
C PHE A 274 5.26 -25.04 -14.84
N GLN A 275 6.49 -25.45 -15.17
CA GLN A 275 6.79 -26.87 -15.33
C GLN A 275 6.87 -27.54 -13.96
N ASN A 276 6.48 -28.82 -13.88
CA ASN A 276 6.75 -29.64 -12.70
C ASN A 276 8.26 -29.83 -12.48
N GLY A 277 8.65 -29.93 -11.22
CA GLY A 277 10.04 -30.02 -10.75
C GLY A 277 10.53 -28.70 -10.14
N VAL A 278 11.77 -28.73 -9.65
CA VAL A 278 12.37 -27.58 -8.98
C VAL A 278 12.69 -26.54 -10.06
N PRO A 279 12.11 -25.32 -10.00
CA PRO A 279 12.48 -24.24 -10.91
C PRO A 279 13.93 -23.83 -10.66
N LEU A 280 14.55 -23.18 -11.66
CA LEU A 280 15.83 -22.54 -11.43
C LEU A 280 15.68 -21.48 -10.33
N GLN A 281 16.71 -21.32 -9.51
CA GLN A 281 16.72 -20.37 -8.39
C GLN A 281 17.74 -19.26 -8.64
N LEU A 282 17.46 -18.07 -8.12
CA LEU A 282 18.35 -16.91 -8.26
C LEU A 282 19.55 -16.95 -7.31
N GLY A 283 19.65 -17.95 -6.44
CA GLY A 283 20.62 -18.01 -5.36
C GLY A 283 20.08 -17.41 -4.07
N ALA A 284 20.63 -17.90 -2.95
CA ALA A 284 20.25 -17.51 -1.61
C ALA A 284 20.46 -16.00 -1.38
N ARG A 285 19.49 -15.37 -0.74
CA ARG A 285 19.50 -13.94 -0.41
C ARG A 285 18.82 -13.69 0.93
N ASN A 286 19.29 -12.67 1.64
CA ASN A 286 18.67 -12.22 2.88
C ASN A 286 17.53 -11.23 2.54
N ALA A 287 16.31 -11.75 2.46
CA ALA A 287 15.13 -10.92 2.30
C ALA A 287 14.82 -10.20 3.60
N ARG A 288 14.46 -8.92 3.52
CA ARG A 288 14.06 -8.13 4.68
C ARG A 288 12.61 -8.45 5.02
N VAL A 289 12.36 -8.88 6.27
CA VAL A 289 11.00 -9.09 6.75
C VAL A 289 10.30 -7.72 6.83
N PRO A 290 9.14 -7.53 6.18
CA PRO A 290 8.42 -6.27 6.24
C PRO A 290 8.07 -5.91 7.70
N PRO A 291 8.22 -4.64 8.13
CA PRO A 291 7.94 -4.24 9.52
C PRO A 291 6.49 -4.51 9.97
N LYS A 292 5.58 -4.69 9.02
CA LYS A 292 4.16 -4.97 9.27
C LYS A 292 3.78 -6.43 8.98
N ALA A 293 4.73 -7.28 8.59
CA ALA A 293 4.47 -8.69 8.27
C ALA A 293 3.79 -9.46 9.41
N TRP A 294 4.11 -9.13 10.67
CA TRP A 294 3.52 -9.77 11.85
C TRP A 294 1.99 -9.73 11.87
N LYS A 295 1.37 -8.71 11.26
CA LYS A 295 -0.09 -8.57 11.15
C LYS A 295 -0.74 -9.71 10.37
N GLN A 296 0.02 -10.41 9.55
CA GLN A 296 -0.47 -11.53 8.74
C GLN A 296 -0.55 -12.85 9.55
N TYR A 297 -0.03 -12.87 10.78
CA TYR A 297 0.13 -14.08 11.60
C TYR A 297 -0.69 -14.03 12.88
N CYS A 298 -1.75 -13.24 12.88
CA CYS A 298 -2.62 -13.05 14.05
C CYS A 298 -3.18 -14.34 14.64
N ASN A 299 -3.51 -15.30 13.78
CA ASN A 299 -3.98 -16.63 14.18
C ASN A 299 -2.85 -17.68 14.25
N ASN A 300 -1.59 -17.26 14.10
CA ASN A 300 -0.41 -18.13 14.09
C ASN A 300 0.86 -17.41 14.59
N TRP A 301 0.78 -16.74 15.74
CA TRP A 301 1.90 -15.98 16.30
C TRP A 301 3.14 -16.84 16.54
N SER A 302 2.97 -18.11 16.93
CA SER A 302 4.09 -19.04 17.13
C SER A 302 4.94 -19.17 15.88
N HIS A 303 4.32 -19.32 14.70
CA HIS A 303 5.05 -19.36 13.43
C HIS A 303 5.86 -18.09 13.19
N TYR A 304 5.27 -16.91 13.40
CA TYR A 304 5.99 -15.66 13.19
C TYR A 304 7.21 -15.51 14.11
N LEU A 305 7.04 -15.88 15.39
CA LEU A 305 8.12 -15.85 16.37
C LEU A 305 9.20 -16.86 16.02
N ASP A 306 8.85 -18.11 15.77
CA ASP A 306 9.82 -19.16 15.48
C ASP A 306 10.62 -18.89 14.19
N ASP A 307 9.96 -18.38 13.15
CA ASP A 307 10.57 -18.24 11.83
C ASP A 307 11.20 -16.88 11.54
N TYR A 308 10.77 -15.79 12.21
CA TYR A 308 11.18 -14.42 11.86
C TYR A 308 11.65 -13.57 13.03
N ASP A 309 11.04 -13.69 14.21
CA ASP A 309 11.47 -12.93 15.40
C ASP A 309 11.42 -13.75 16.69
N PRO A 310 12.36 -14.71 16.87
CA PRO A 310 12.37 -15.61 18.03
C PRO A 310 12.78 -14.89 19.33
N GLY A 311 13.35 -13.67 19.20
CA GLY A 311 13.74 -12.84 20.33
C GLY A 311 12.58 -12.01 20.90
N LEU A 312 11.49 -11.85 20.14
CA LEU A 312 10.36 -11.04 20.56
C LEU A 312 9.58 -11.75 21.67
N LYS A 313 9.66 -11.18 22.87
CA LYS A 313 8.77 -11.53 23.98
C LYS A 313 7.45 -10.77 23.81
N ILE A 314 6.46 -11.41 23.19
CA ILE A 314 5.11 -10.84 23.14
C ILE A 314 4.44 -10.88 24.53
N PRO A 315 3.65 -9.86 24.90
CA PRO A 315 2.78 -9.94 26.07
C PRO A 315 1.87 -11.17 26.00
N THR A 316 1.49 -11.71 27.16
CA THR A 316 0.45 -12.73 27.26
C THR A 316 -0.79 -12.09 27.88
N PRO A 317 -1.92 -11.97 27.16
CA PRO A 317 -2.19 -12.47 25.80
C PRO A 317 -1.49 -11.65 24.69
N PRO A 318 -1.31 -12.22 23.47
CA PRO A 318 -0.71 -11.54 22.33
C PRO A 318 -1.40 -10.19 22.03
N PRO A 319 -0.69 -9.22 21.41
CA PRO A 319 -1.28 -7.95 21.03
C PRO A 319 -2.54 -8.14 20.19
N ALA A 320 -3.52 -7.25 20.39
CA ALA A 320 -4.71 -7.19 19.54
C ALA A 320 -4.29 -7.06 18.08
N CYS A 321 -4.87 -7.92 17.26
CA CYS A 321 -4.65 -7.93 15.83
C CYS A 321 -5.55 -6.89 15.13
N PHE A 322 -5.32 -6.69 13.83
CA PHE A 322 -5.81 -5.53 13.07
C PHE A 322 -7.27 -5.14 13.40
N GLY A 323 -7.39 -4.10 14.23
CA GLY A 323 -8.65 -3.63 14.80
C GLY A 323 -8.40 -2.56 15.87
N ASP A 324 -7.37 -1.73 15.64
CA ASP A 324 -7.16 -0.36 16.15
C ASP A 324 -5.72 0.06 15.81
N ILE A 325 -5.55 1.23 15.20
CA ILE A 325 -4.30 1.75 14.64
C ILE A 325 -3.34 2.21 15.76
N ASN A 326 -2.98 1.35 16.72
CA ASN A 326 -2.09 1.77 17.81
C ASN A 326 -1.24 0.67 18.49
N THR A 327 -0.73 -0.32 17.76
CA THR A 327 0.39 -1.14 18.29
C THR A 327 1.71 -0.70 17.65
N SER A 328 2.64 -0.25 18.49
CA SER A 328 3.95 0.29 18.13
C SER A 328 4.98 -0.76 17.68
N TYR A 329 4.59 -2.02 17.51
CA TYR A 329 5.51 -3.07 17.09
C TYR A 329 5.83 -2.95 15.59
N ALA A 330 7.03 -2.47 15.30
CA ALA A 330 7.59 -2.34 13.96
C ALA A 330 9.06 -2.78 14.02
N PRO A 331 9.33 -4.10 13.94
CA PRO A 331 10.68 -4.60 14.05
C PRO A 331 11.55 -4.05 12.91
N THR A 332 12.80 -3.76 13.25
CA THR A 332 13.81 -3.27 12.28
C THR A 332 14.95 -4.28 12.19
N GLY A 333 15.54 -4.41 11.00
CA GLY A 333 16.69 -5.29 10.77
C GLY A 333 16.41 -6.79 10.65
N LEU A 334 15.16 -7.25 10.78
CA LEU A 334 14.82 -8.67 10.59
C LEU A 334 15.03 -9.10 9.13
N THR A 335 15.70 -10.24 8.95
CA THR A 335 15.93 -10.83 7.63
C THR A 335 15.70 -12.34 7.66
N LYS A 336 15.30 -12.90 6.52
CA LYS A 336 15.16 -14.34 6.29
C LYS A 336 15.98 -14.71 5.05
N SER A 337 16.84 -15.71 5.19
CA SER A 337 17.50 -16.31 4.04
C SER A 337 16.47 -17.08 3.22
N ILE A 338 16.26 -16.66 1.98
CA ILE A 338 15.36 -17.29 1.01
C ILE A 338 16.10 -17.54 -0.30
N ASN A 339 15.62 -18.47 -1.12
CA ASN A 339 16.20 -18.77 -2.43
C ASN A 339 15.12 -18.81 -3.54
N PRO A 340 14.57 -17.63 -3.91
CA PRO A 340 13.42 -17.56 -4.81
C PRO A 340 13.79 -17.90 -6.26
N ALA A 341 12.83 -18.46 -6.99
CA ALA A 341 12.89 -18.54 -8.45
C ALA A 341 12.60 -17.16 -9.09
N ILE A 342 11.67 -16.39 -8.51
CA ILE A 342 11.34 -15.05 -9.00
C ILE A 342 11.54 -14.04 -7.88
N HIS A 343 12.29 -12.97 -8.15
CA HIS A 343 12.32 -11.76 -7.32
C HIS A 343 11.79 -10.58 -8.14
N GLY A 344 10.56 -10.16 -7.88
CA GLY A 344 9.95 -9.06 -8.62
C GLY A 344 8.43 -9.17 -8.73
N PHE A 345 7.86 -8.29 -9.55
CA PHE A 345 6.43 -8.21 -9.78
C PHE A 345 6.00 -9.24 -10.83
N VAL A 346 4.98 -10.05 -10.55
CA VAL A 346 4.42 -11.01 -11.50
C VAL A 346 3.00 -10.58 -11.86
N TYR A 347 2.80 -10.19 -13.11
CA TYR A 347 1.47 -9.95 -13.68
C TYR A 347 1.09 -11.07 -14.64
N VAL A 348 -0.12 -11.59 -14.50
CA VAL A 348 -0.69 -12.63 -15.37
C VAL A 348 -2.08 -12.20 -15.84
N GLY A 349 -2.24 -11.96 -17.15
CA GLY A 349 -3.51 -11.57 -17.76
C GLY A 349 -4.52 -12.72 -17.87
N GLY A 350 -4.04 -13.96 -17.88
CA GLY A 350 -4.83 -15.18 -17.75
C GLY A 350 -4.72 -15.81 -16.36
N ASN A 351 -4.62 -17.14 -16.31
CA ASN A 351 -4.50 -17.90 -15.08
C ASN A 351 -3.03 -18.09 -14.67
N PHE A 352 -2.78 -18.03 -13.36
CA PHE A 352 -1.50 -18.37 -12.75
C PHE A 352 -1.53 -19.79 -12.20
N THR A 353 -0.57 -20.63 -12.61
CA THR A 353 -0.45 -22.02 -12.14
C THR A 353 1.00 -22.32 -11.76
N PRO A 354 1.34 -22.42 -10.46
CA PRO A 354 2.67 -22.76 -9.97
C PRO A 354 2.97 -24.27 -10.15
N PRO A 355 4.20 -24.74 -9.86
CA PRO A 355 4.57 -26.14 -10.05
C PRO A 355 3.69 -27.07 -9.20
N THR A 356 3.08 -28.08 -9.81
CA THR A 356 2.18 -29.01 -9.11
C THR A 356 2.92 -30.12 -8.36
N GLY A 357 4.19 -30.37 -8.67
CA GLY A 357 5.07 -31.27 -7.92
C GLY A 357 6.56 -30.96 -8.08
N GLY A 358 7.36 -31.33 -7.08
CA GLY A 358 8.79 -31.04 -7.00
C GLY A 358 9.16 -29.55 -6.85
N GLY A 359 8.26 -28.71 -6.33
CA GLY A 359 8.38 -27.26 -6.24
C GLY A 359 9.59 -26.72 -5.45
N SER A 360 9.82 -25.41 -5.58
CA SER A 360 10.84 -24.68 -4.81
C SER A 360 10.31 -24.33 -3.43
N ALA A 361 11.12 -24.59 -2.40
CA ALA A 361 10.85 -24.14 -1.04
C ALA A 361 10.52 -22.65 -0.97
N ASP A 362 11.16 -21.83 -1.80
CA ASP A 362 10.83 -20.42 -1.99
C ASP A 362 10.59 -20.16 -3.49
N LEU A 363 9.35 -19.95 -3.91
CA LEU A 363 9.00 -19.79 -5.32
C LEU A 363 9.17 -18.34 -5.76
N ILE A 364 8.54 -17.42 -5.02
CA ILE A 364 8.45 -16.01 -5.38
C ILE A 364 8.76 -15.16 -4.15
N HIS A 365 9.56 -14.12 -4.33
CA HIS A 365 9.71 -13.00 -3.40
C HIS A 365 9.30 -11.74 -4.16
N GLY A 366 8.19 -11.12 -3.80
CA GLY A 366 7.60 -10.07 -4.63
C GLY A 366 6.12 -9.83 -4.39
N SER A 367 5.42 -9.48 -5.46
CA SER A 367 3.97 -9.34 -5.46
C SER A 367 3.39 -9.89 -6.76
N ILE A 368 2.19 -10.47 -6.67
CA ILE A 368 1.54 -11.20 -7.75
C ILE A 368 0.16 -10.59 -8.01
N MET A 369 -0.10 -10.26 -9.27
CA MET A 369 -1.39 -9.80 -9.74
C MET A 369 -1.86 -10.70 -10.89
N VAL A 370 -3.07 -11.22 -10.78
CA VAL A 370 -3.65 -12.15 -11.74
C VAL A 370 -5.02 -11.63 -12.18
N LYS A 371 -5.24 -11.46 -13.49
CA LYS A 371 -6.57 -11.10 -14.02
C LYS A 371 -7.50 -12.31 -14.09
N GLY A 372 -6.96 -13.50 -14.36
CA GLY A 372 -7.68 -14.75 -14.24
C GLY A 372 -7.69 -15.28 -12.79
N ALA A 373 -7.73 -16.61 -12.68
CA ALA A 373 -7.67 -17.30 -11.40
C ALA A 373 -6.22 -17.60 -11.00
N ALA A 374 -5.91 -17.48 -9.71
CA ALA A 374 -4.67 -17.96 -9.14
C ALA A 374 -4.85 -19.38 -8.59
N ASN A 375 -4.49 -20.38 -9.38
CA ASN A 375 -4.64 -21.80 -9.05
C ASN A 375 -3.38 -22.33 -8.36
N ILE A 376 -3.17 -21.97 -7.10
CA ILE A 376 -2.01 -22.35 -6.30
C ILE A 376 -2.24 -23.74 -5.70
N THR A 377 -2.29 -24.73 -6.58
CA THR A 377 -2.53 -26.14 -6.27
C THR A 377 -1.23 -26.92 -6.41
N THR A 378 -0.61 -27.29 -5.29
CA THR A 378 0.65 -28.06 -5.34
C THR A 378 0.76 -29.09 -4.23
N ASN A 379 1.33 -30.25 -4.57
CA ASN A 379 1.65 -31.30 -3.60
C ASN A 379 3.07 -31.14 -3.01
N SER A 380 3.79 -30.08 -3.38
CA SER A 380 5.17 -29.82 -3.02
C SER A 380 5.33 -28.47 -2.31
N GLN A 381 6.52 -28.18 -1.78
CA GLN A 381 6.77 -26.89 -1.14
C GLN A 381 6.63 -25.76 -2.15
N CYS A 382 5.82 -24.75 -1.80
CA CYS A 382 5.65 -23.53 -2.56
C CYS A 382 5.43 -22.39 -1.56
N ARG A 383 6.48 -21.58 -1.33
CA ARG A 383 6.36 -20.37 -0.53
C ARG A 383 6.42 -19.13 -1.40
N ILE A 384 5.56 -18.17 -1.10
CA ILE A 384 5.50 -16.87 -1.75
C ILE A 384 5.66 -15.81 -0.66
N TYR A 385 6.69 -14.98 -0.76
CA TYR A 385 6.99 -13.93 0.22
C TYR A 385 6.66 -12.56 -0.37
N TYR A 386 5.98 -11.72 0.41
CA TYR A 386 5.74 -10.33 0.03
C TYR A 386 7.01 -9.48 0.06
N ASP A 387 7.28 -8.72 -1.00
CA ASP A 387 8.33 -7.68 -0.99
C ASP A 387 7.69 -6.28 -1.16
N PRO A 388 7.70 -5.42 -0.12
CA PRO A 388 7.12 -4.08 -0.19
C PRO A 388 7.87 -3.16 -1.15
N GLN A 389 9.17 -3.38 -1.37
CA GLN A 389 9.93 -2.59 -2.35
C GLN A 389 9.51 -2.95 -3.77
N VAL A 390 9.24 -4.22 -4.04
CA VAL A 390 8.69 -4.64 -5.34
C VAL A 390 7.31 -4.04 -5.55
N ALA A 391 6.42 -4.14 -4.55
CA ALA A 391 5.06 -3.61 -4.65
C ALA A 391 5.03 -2.09 -4.89
N ALA A 392 5.89 -1.33 -4.21
CA ALA A 392 6.01 0.12 -4.39
C ALA A 392 6.57 0.54 -5.77
N ASN A 393 7.28 -0.36 -6.45
CA ASN A 393 7.93 -0.09 -7.75
C ASN A 393 7.14 -0.62 -8.95
N ILE A 394 5.91 -1.10 -8.75
CA ILE A 394 5.02 -1.50 -9.85
C ILE A 394 4.72 -0.27 -10.72
N MET A 395 4.88 -0.40 -12.04
CA MET A 395 4.54 0.68 -12.98
C MET A 395 3.03 0.67 -13.23
N THR A 396 2.35 1.73 -12.77
CA THR A 396 0.91 1.90 -12.93
C THR A 396 0.55 3.09 -13.81
N ILE A 397 -0.65 3.04 -14.40
CA ILE A 397 -1.32 4.16 -15.04
C ILE A 397 -2.10 4.88 -13.93
N GLY A 398 -1.59 6.04 -13.51
CA GLY A 398 -2.12 6.78 -12.35
C GLY A 398 -1.48 6.37 -11.02
N LEU A 399 -1.62 7.24 -10.03
CA LEU A 399 -1.13 7.03 -8.67
C LEU A 399 -2.31 6.70 -7.75
N ASN A 400 -2.12 5.74 -6.85
CA ASN A 400 -3.06 5.46 -5.78
C ASN A 400 -2.45 5.96 -4.47
N LEU A 401 -2.73 7.21 -4.12
CA LEU A 401 -2.15 7.84 -2.93
C LEU A 401 -3.03 7.61 -1.71
N SER A 402 -2.48 6.95 -0.69
CA SER A 402 -3.07 6.87 0.64
C SER A 402 -2.41 7.91 1.55
N ARG A 403 -3.20 8.62 2.35
CA ARG A 403 -2.68 9.58 3.33
C ARG A 403 -2.16 8.84 4.55
N LYS A 404 -0.84 8.86 4.76
CA LYS A 404 -0.17 8.20 5.89
C LYS A 404 -0.22 9.03 7.16
N SER A 405 -0.07 10.35 7.05
CA SER A 405 -0.18 11.27 8.18
C SER A 405 -0.74 12.62 7.76
N TRP A 406 -1.31 13.32 8.74
CA TRP A 406 -1.78 14.69 8.62
C TRP A 406 -1.56 15.36 9.98
N GLU A 407 -0.82 16.46 10.00
CA GLU A 407 -0.50 17.17 11.23
C GLU A 407 -0.43 18.69 10.99
N ALA A 408 -0.88 19.45 11.98
CA ALA A 408 -0.63 20.88 12.03
C ALA A 408 0.81 21.13 12.48
N ILE A 409 1.51 22.01 11.76
CA ILE A 409 2.89 22.36 12.07
C ILE A 409 3.03 23.88 12.25
N VAL A 410 4.11 24.28 12.91
CA VAL A 410 4.47 25.70 13.04
C VAL A 410 5.46 26.04 11.93
N LEU A 411 4.99 26.79 10.93
CA LEU A 411 5.82 27.34 9.87
C LEU A 411 5.44 28.81 9.65
N PRO A 412 6.41 29.75 9.61
CA PRO A 412 6.12 31.13 9.26
C PRO A 412 5.71 31.24 7.78
N TRP A 413 5.11 32.38 7.43
CA TRP A 413 4.89 32.72 6.02
C TRP A 413 6.25 32.80 5.29
N PRO A 414 6.40 32.20 4.10
CA PRO A 414 7.68 32.21 3.39
C PRO A 414 8.19 33.62 3.13
N SER A 415 9.49 33.84 3.39
CA SER A 415 10.13 35.13 3.18
C SER A 415 10.23 35.43 1.68
N GLY A 416 9.72 36.60 1.26
CA GLY A 416 9.74 37.03 -0.14
C GLY A 416 8.40 36.89 -0.89
N LEU A 417 7.35 36.41 -0.21
CA LEU A 417 5.98 36.28 -0.72
C LEU A 417 4.98 37.28 -0.13
#